data_AF-A0A534QM05-F1
#
_entry.id   AF-A0A534QM05-F1
#
_cell.length_a   1.000
_cell.length_b   1.000
_cell.length_c   1.000
_cell.angle_alpha   90.00
_cell.angle_beta   90.00
_cell.angle_gamma   90.00
#
_symmetry.space_group_name_H-M   'P 1'
#
loop_
_entity.id
_entity.type
_entity.pdbx_description
1 polymer ?
#
loop_
_entity_poly.entity_id
_entity_poly.type
_entity_poly.pdbx_seq_one_letter_code
_entity_poly.pdbx_strand_id
1 'polypeptide(L)'
;ADRDPVQRPGAHPLRDAPPDRGAAGGGGDRCRRPAADRGAALATRVAARSAGGDPLSGLAARDARVIGSGSVRWRALLACLVAGGAARPFAATTTPPCAAFDHEHRAWTRLLEQYVRDGRVDYGGLHRDARPALSAYRDALSAVSRTCYADWTREQRLAFWINTYNASAVELVLEHYPVRSVRAIGWVPGSAGELSLDDVEHEHLRKEFGEPRIHFAIVCASVSCPSLRSEAYRAADLDRQLDDQARRFLADPTKNRLDRTARTFRLSSIFKWFREDFEKAAGSLPAFVARYVDPATAAALGETDARIEFLDYDWSLNGK
;
A
#
# COMPACT_ATOMS: atom_id res chain seq x y z
N ALA A 1 -5.14 -25.69 -72.90
CA ALA A 1 -4.33 -26.91 -72.82
C ALA A 1 -3.59 -26.84 -71.49
N ASP A 2 -4.19 -27.37 -70.42
CA ASP A 2 -3.97 -28.75 -69.90
C ASP A 2 -2.58 -28.84 -69.25
N ARG A 3 -2.37 -29.26 -68.00
CA ARG A 3 -3.22 -29.73 -66.89
C ARG A 3 -2.31 -29.79 -65.64
N ASP A 4 -2.92 -29.54 -64.48
CA ASP A 4 -2.51 -29.86 -63.09
C ASP A 4 -2.13 -31.38 -62.92
N PRO A 5 -1.70 -31.95 -61.75
CA PRO A 5 -2.10 -31.56 -60.37
C PRO A 5 -1.12 -31.80 -59.16
N VAL A 6 -1.35 -31.02 -58.08
CA VAL A 6 -1.69 -31.41 -56.68
C VAL A 6 -0.81 -32.40 -55.88
N GLN A 7 -0.39 -32.03 -54.65
CA GLN A 7 -0.88 -32.62 -53.37
C GLN A 7 -0.30 -31.99 -52.09
N ARG A 8 -1.21 -31.50 -51.23
CA ARG A 8 -1.08 -31.40 -49.75
C ARG A 8 -1.52 -32.73 -49.12
N PRO A 9 -1.14 -32.99 -47.86
CA PRO A 9 -2.14 -33.10 -46.79
C PRO A 9 -1.62 -32.46 -45.47
N GLY A 10 -2.37 -32.17 -44.41
CA GLY A 10 -3.74 -32.45 -43.98
C GLY A 10 -3.83 -31.99 -42.51
N ALA A 11 -4.98 -31.46 -42.10
CA ALA A 11 -5.23 -30.88 -40.78
C ALA A 11 -5.83 -31.89 -39.77
N HIS A 12 -5.78 -31.49 -38.49
CA HIS A 12 -6.62 -31.89 -37.33
C HIS A 12 -6.30 -33.18 -36.54
N PRO A 13 -6.74 -33.34 -35.25
CA PRO A 13 -7.50 -32.43 -34.38
C PRO A 13 -7.00 -32.26 -32.91
N LEU A 14 -7.60 -31.28 -32.21
CA LEU A 14 -7.76 -31.18 -30.76
C LEU A 14 -8.46 -32.40 -30.15
N ARG A 15 -7.99 -32.89 -28.99
CA ARG A 15 -8.72 -33.66 -27.96
C ARG A 15 -8.00 -33.50 -26.62
N ASP A 16 -8.62 -32.84 -25.65
CA ASP A 16 -9.49 -33.40 -24.58
C ASP A 16 -8.68 -33.73 -23.31
N ALA A 17 -8.83 -32.86 -22.31
CA ALA A 17 -8.51 -33.16 -20.92
C ALA A 17 -9.56 -34.11 -20.33
N PRO A 18 -9.20 -35.04 -19.43
CA PRO A 18 -10.14 -35.64 -18.51
C PRO A 18 -10.08 -34.95 -17.13
N PRO A 19 -11.23 -34.90 -16.42
CA PRO A 19 -11.33 -34.34 -15.08
C PRO A 19 -10.92 -35.39 -14.05
N ASP A 20 -10.50 -34.97 -12.84
CA ASP A 20 -10.59 -35.88 -11.71
C ASP A 20 -11.23 -35.23 -10.49
N ARG A 21 -12.16 -36.01 -9.95
CA ARG A 21 -13.14 -35.65 -8.92
C ARG A 21 -12.54 -35.85 -7.54
N GLY A 22 -13.03 -35.07 -6.58
CA GLY A 22 -12.61 -35.13 -5.19
C GLY A 22 -12.97 -36.43 -4.46
N ALA A 23 -12.28 -36.64 -3.35
CA ALA A 23 -12.71 -37.51 -2.26
C ALA A 23 -12.42 -36.80 -0.93
N ALA A 24 -13.48 -36.68 -0.13
CA ALA A 24 -13.44 -36.24 1.26
C ALA A 24 -12.92 -37.37 2.18
N GLY A 25 -12.30 -36.99 3.30
CA GLY A 25 -11.92 -37.95 4.35
C GLY A 25 -11.19 -37.35 5.55
N GLY A 26 -11.96 -36.80 6.49
CA GLY A 26 -11.81 -36.90 7.96
C GLY A 26 -10.46 -36.71 8.68
N GLY A 27 -10.44 -35.70 9.57
CA GLY A 27 -10.05 -35.89 10.98
C GLY A 27 -8.66 -35.42 11.43
N GLY A 28 -8.62 -34.47 12.36
CA GLY A 28 -7.47 -34.29 13.26
C GLY A 28 -7.13 -32.84 13.59
N ASP A 29 -7.68 -32.34 14.69
CA ASP A 29 -7.25 -31.14 15.41
C ASP A 29 -5.72 -31.02 15.52
N ARG A 30 -5.19 -29.86 15.12
CA ARG A 30 -4.01 -29.23 15.73
C ARG A 30 -3.93 -27.77 15.32
N CYS A 31 -4.24 -26.90 16.30
CA CYS A 31 -3.89 -25.49 16.39
C CYS A 31 -2.86 -24.99 15.34
N ARG A 32 -3.36 -24.36 14.27
CA ARG A 32 -2.61 -23.38 13.48
C ARG A 32 -3.38 -22.07 13.54
N ARG A 33 -2.86 -21.10 14.30
CA ARG A 33 -3.26 -19.70 14.11
C ARG A 33 -2.75 -19.25 12.73
N PRO A 34 -3.55 -18.61 11.88
CA PRO A 34 -3.07 -18.15 10.57
C PRO A 34 -2.08 -17.00 10.74
N ALA A 35 -1.00 -17.02 9.96
CA ALA A 35 0.00 -15.96 9.89
C ALA A 35 -0.51 -14.67 9.21
N ALA A 36 -1.69 -14.73 8.57
CA ALA A 36 -2.32 -13.63 7.82
C ALA A 36 -2.67 -12.38 8.66
N ASP A 37 -2.68 -12.48 9.99
CA ASP A 37 -3.02 -11.35 10.88
C ASP A 37 -1.88 -10.33 11.05
N ARG A 38 -0.64 -10.59 10.62
CA ARG A 38 0.51 -9.74 10.99
C ARG A 38 0.83 -8.63 10.00
N GLY A 39 0.62 -8.83 8.70
CA GLY A 39 0.69 -7.80 7.66
C GLY A 39 -0.34 -6.70 7.89
N ALA A 40 -1.61 -7.13 7.96
CA ALA A 40 -2.79 -6.31 8.23
C ALA A 40 -2.65 -5.49 9.52
N ALA A 41 -2.21 -6.13 10.61
CA ALA A 41 -2.13 -5.47 11.91
C ALA A 41 -1.15 -4.29 12.00
N LEU A 42 -0.12 -4.20 11.14
CA LEU A 42 0.83 -3.07 11.22
C LEU A 42 0.17 -1.76 10.81
N ALA A 43 -0.40 -1.70 9.60
CA ALA A 43 -1.03 -0.47 9.14
C ALA A 43 -2.26 -0.15 9.99
N THR A 44 -3.07 -1.14 10.37
CA THR A 44 -4.20 -0.90 11.28
C THR A 44 -3.72 -0.40 12.65
N ARG A 45 -2.58 -0.86 13.19
CA ARG A 45 -2.05 -0.36 14.47
C ARG A 45 -1.43 1.03 14.34
N VAL A 46 -0.76 1.34 13.24
CA VAL A 46 -0.24 2.69 12.98
C VAL A 46 -1.40 3.66 12.73
N ALA A 47 -2.39 3.28 11.93
CA ALA A 47 -3.62 4.02 11.64
C ALA A 47 -4.51 4.20 12.88
N ALA A 48 -4.73 3.13 13.67
CA ALA A 48 -5.41 3.22 14.96
C ALA A 48 -4.59 3.98 15.99
N ARG A 49 -3.30 4.26 15.74
CA ARG A 49 -2.45 5.18 16.51
C ARG A 49 -2.21 6.48 15.74
N SER A 50 -3.06 6.87 14.79
CA SER A 50 -2.99 8.19 14.14
C SER A 50 -4.37 8.82 13.93
N ALA A 51 -5.42 8.02 13.72
CA ALA A 51 -6.79 8.50 13.52
C ALA A 51 -7.47 8.96 14.83
N GLY A 52 -7.77 10.25 14.90
CA GLY A 52 -8.58 10.87 15.95
C GLY A 52 -10.07 10.73 15.64
N GLY A 53 -10.79 10.03 16.51
CA GLY A 53 -12.25 10.11 16.64
C GLY A 53 -12.57 10.36 18.11
N ASP A 54 -13.35 11.38 18.38
CA ASP A 54 -13.81 11.76 19.72
C ASP A 54 -14.65 10.60 20.31
N PRO A 55 -14.31 10.01 21.47
CA PRO A 55 -15.04 8.85 21.99
C PRO A 55 -16.38 9.20 22.65
N LEU A 56 -16.94 10.39 22.41
CA LEU A 56 -18.15 10.88 23.10
C LEU A 56 -19.29 11.37 22.19
N SER A 57 -19.24 11.10 20.88
CA SER A 57 -20.29 11.55 19.94
C SER A 57 -21.28 10.45 19.53
N GLY A 58 -21.56 9.50 20.42
CA GLY A 58 -22.46 8.39 20.12
C GLY A 58 -23.16 7.86 21.36
N LEU A 59 -24.06 8.64 21.95
CA LEU A 59 -25.16 8.21 22.84
C LEU A 59 -25.85 9.45 23.42
N ALA A 60 -26.93 9.95 22.79
CA ALA A 60 -28.06 10.59 23.49
C ALA A 60 -29.08 11.14 22.48
N ALA A 61 -29.99 10.28 22.02
CA ALA A 61 -31.33 10.71 21.63
C ALA A 61 -32.25 9.50 21.79
N ARG A 62 -32.93 9.41 22.93
CA ARG A 62 -34.24 8.75 23.09
C ARG A 62 -34.80 8.96 24.50
N ASP A 63 -35.85 9.77 24.51
CA ASP A 63 -37.09 9.64 25.27
C ASP A 63 -37.04 9.57 26.81
N ALA A 64 -37.34 10.73 27.40
CA ALA A 64 -37.86 10.85 28.75
C ALA A 64 -39.35 10.45 28.79
N ARG A 65 -39.70 9.43 29.58
CA ARG A 65 -41.01 9.31 30.26
C ARG A 65 -40.89 8.65 31.64
N VAL A 66 -41.22 9.47 32.63
CA VAL A 66 -41.83 9.28 33.96
C VAL A 66 -42.32 7.87 34.34
N ILE A 67 -42.05 7.49 35.60
CA ILE A 67 -42.84 6.83 36.69
C ILE A 67 -41.78 6.20 37.63
N GLY A 68 -41.79 6.20 38.97
CA GLY A 68 -42.67 6.66 40.02
C GLY A 68 -42.03 6.33 41.39
N SER A 69 -42.40 7.10 42.41
CA SER A 69 -42.33 6.89 43.87
C SER A 69 -41.64 5.63 44.44
N GLY A 70 -40.75 5.83 45.42
CA GLY A 70 -40.30 4.77 46.32
C GLY A 70 -39.25 5.23 47.32
N SER A 71 -39.68 5.92 48.38
CA SER A 71 -38.87 6.32 49.52
C SER A 71 -38.39 5.12 50.35
N VAL A 72 -37.08 4.96 50.51
CA VAL A 72 -36.50 4.18 51.62
C VAL A 72 -35.34 4.97 52.22
N ARG A 73 -35.54 5.40 53.47
CA ARG A 73 -34.55 6.04 54.32
C ARG A 73 -33.63 4.97 54.92
N TRP A 74 -32.35 4.97 54.54
CA TRP A 74 -31.31 4.28 55.30
C TRP A 74 -30.40 5.33 55.93
N ARG A 75 -30.58 5.55 57.24
CA ARG A 75 -29.56 6.15 58.10
C ARG A 75 -28.61 5.03 58.50
N ALA A 76 -27.36 5.08 58.03
CA ALA A 76 -26.27 4.33 58.63
C ALA A 76 -25.02 5.20 58.62
N LEU A 77 -24.51 5.43 59.83
CA LEU A 77 -23.30 6.18 60.14
C LEU A 77 -22.09 5.55 59.46
N LEU A 78 -21.31 6.36 58.75
CA LEU A 78 -19.95 5.99 58.35
C LEU A 78 -18.99 7.00 58.97
N ALA A 79 -18.33 6.53 60.03
CA ALA A 79 -17.24 7.20 60.70
C ALA A 79 -16.08 7.43 59.73
N CYS A 80 -15.61 8.67 59.67
CA CYS A 80 -14.36 9.02 59.00
C CYS A 80 -13.18 8.39 59.75
N LEU A 81 -12.65 7.26 59.26
CA LEU A 81 -11.29 6.84 59.57
C LEU A 81 -10.36 7.46 58.53
N VAL A 82 -9.68 8.54 58.91
CA VAL A 82 -8.54 9.08 58.18
C VAL A 82 -7.36 8.13 58.42
N ALA A 83 -7.26 7.08 57.61
CA ALA A 83 -6.03 6.31 57.51
C ALA A 83 -5.04 7.11 56.66
N GLY A 84 -4.00 7.64 57.31
CA GLY A 84 -2.84 8.26 56.66
C GLY A 84 -2.09 7.24 55.81
N GLY A 85 -2.58 6.99 54.59
CA GLY A 85 -1.83 6.30 53.56
C GLY A 85 -0.85 7.28 52.95
N ALA A 86 0.45 7.07 53.18
CA ALA A 86 1.49 7.76 52.43
C ALA A 86 1.22 7.54 50.93
N ALA A 87 0.80 8.61 50.25
CA ALA A 87 0.62 8.60 48.81
C ALA A 87 1.95 8.24 48.18
N ARG A 88 2.06 7.02 47.63
CA ARG A 88 3.19 6.65 46.78
C ARG A 88 3.18 7.63 45.61
N PRO A 89 4.28 8.37 45.36
CA PRO A 89 4.33 9.25 44.21
C PRO A 89 4.11 8.37 42.98
N PHE A 90 3.08 8.71 42.18
CA PHE A 90 2.96 8.16 40.84
C PHE A 90 4.25 8.52 40.12
N ALA A 91 5.03 7.50 39.76
CA ALA A 91 6.17 7.70 38.88
C ALA A 91 5.60 8.31 37.59
N ALA A 92 5.95 9.56 37.32
CA ALA A 92 5.64 10.20 36.07
C ALA A 92 6.32 9.39 34.97
N THR A 93 5.53 8.60 34.23
CA THR A 93 5.99 7.98 32.99
C THR A 93 6.32 9.11 32.04
N THR A 94 7.61 9.44 31.97
CA THR A 94 8.13 10.41 31.00
C THR A 94 7.88 9.79 29.63
N THR A 95 6.94 10.34 28.87
CA THR A 95 6.72 9.93 27.48
C THR A 95 8.06 10.09 26.75
N PRO A 96 8.62 9.03 26.14
CA PRO A 96 9.88 9.16 25.43
C PRO A 96 9.74 10.24 24.34
N PRO A 97 10.74 11.11 24.18
CA PRO A 97 10.65 12.22 23.25
C PRO A 97 10.52 11.73 21.81
N CYS A 98 9.77 12.48 21.01
CA CYS A 98 9.46 12.17 19.60
C CYS A 98 10.67 12.17 18.65
N ALA A 99 11.85 12.52 19.16
CA ALA A 99 13.14 12.45 18.48
C ALA A 99 13.67 11.02 18.23
N ALA A 100 12.93 9.96 18.61
CA ALA A 100 13.41 8.59 18.54
C ALA A 100 13.21 7.90 17.16
N PHE A 101 12.38 8.43 16.27
CA PHE A 101 12.12 7.78 14.98
C PHE A 101 13.21 8.12 13.94
N ASP A 102 13.71 7.10 13.24
CA ASP A 102 14.68 7.28 12.17
C ASP A 102 14.01 7.75 10.87
N HIS A 103 13.90 9.07 10.70
CA HIS A 103 13.37 9.70 9.48
C HIS A 103 14.23 9.48 8.23
N GLU A 104 15.47 9.00 8.38
CA GLU A 104 16.32 8.62 7.24
C GLU A 104 16.04 7.18 6.77
N HIS A 105 15.20 6.43 7.51
CA HIS A 105 14.79 5.06 7.19
C HIS A 105 15.99 4.13 6.89
N ARG A 106 17.11 4.28 7.61
CA ARG A 106 18.39 3.62 7.28
C ARG A 106 18.31 2.10 7.29
N ALA A 107 17.54 1.53 8.21
CA ALA A 107 17.32 0.09 8.26
C ALA A 107 16.64 -0.42 6.99
N TRP A 108 15.68 0.34 6.46
CA TRP A 108 15.00 0.01 5.21
C TRP A 108 15.87 0.23 3.99
N THR A 109 16.59 1.35 3.92
CA THR A 109 17.55 1.63 2.83
C THR A 109 18.58 0.50 2.69
N ARG A 110 19.14 -0.01 3.80
CA ARG A 110 20.10 -1.14 3.72
C ARG A 110 19.48 -2.40 3.10
N LEU A 111 18.22 -2.69 3.39
CA LEU A 111 17.52 -3.81 2.76
C LEU A 111 17.30 -3.56 1.27
N LEU A 112 16.85 -2.36 0.91
CA LEU A 112 16.64 -1.99 -0.49
C LEU A 112 17.93 -2.04 -1.31
N GLU A 113 19.04 -1.49 -0.81
CA GLU A 113 20.34 -1.48 -1.51
C GLU A 113 20.87 -2.90 -1.77
N GLN A 114 20.60 -3.82 -0.83
CA GLN A 114 21.05 -5.20 -0.92
C GLN A 114 20.18 -6.03 -1.87
N TYR A 115 18.85 -5.87 -1.81
CA TYR A 115 17.91 -6.78 -2.47
C TYR A 115 17.12 -6.17 -3.63
N VAL A 116 17.33 -4.89 -3.95
CA VAL A 116 16.68 -4.22 -5.09
C VAL A 116 17.73 -3.78 -6.10
N ARG A 117 17.60 -4.26 -7.33
CA ARG A 117 18.49 -3.93 -8.46
C ARG A 117 17.66 -3.69 -9.71
N ASP A 118 17.91 -2.57 -10.38
CA ASP A 118 17.21 -2.15 -11.60
C ASP A 118 15.67 -2.22 -11.47
N GLY A 119 15.17 -1.85 -10.29
CA GLY A 119 13.73 -1.85 -9.98
C GLY A 119 13.11 -3.22 -9.71
N ARG A 120 13.91 -4.29 -9.68
CA ARG A 120 13.48 -5.66 -9.36
C ARG A 120 13.93 -6.06 -7.97
N VAL A 121 13.09 -6.82 -7.28
CA VAL A 121 13.33 -7.28 -5.91
C VAL A 121 13.78 -8.75 -5.92
N ASP A 122 14.85 -9.07 -5.20
CA ASP A 122 15.29 -10.43 -4.89
C ASP A 122 14.50 -10.94 -3.67
N TYR A 123 13.27 -11.40 -3.94
CA TYR A 123 12.39 -11.94 -2.91
C TYR A 123 12.95 -13.24 -2.34
N GLY A 124 13.62 -14.05 -3.17
CA GLY A 124 14.29 -15.26 -2.72
C GLY A 124 15.39 -14.99 -1.69
N GLY A 125 16.26 -14.01 -1.93
CA GLY A 125 17.29 -13.55 -1.00
C GLY A 125 16.69 -12.96 0.28
N LEU A 126 15.73 -12.03 0.14
CA LEU A 126 15.04 -11.42 1.29
C LEU A 126 14.39 -12.48 2.20
N HIS A 127 13.71 -13.46 1.59
CA HIS A 127 13.02 -14.53 2.29
C HIS A 127 13.98 -15.37 3.14
N ARG A 128 15.17 -15.67 2.62
CA ARG A 128 16.16 -16.49 3.33
C ARG A 128 16.89 -15.70 4.41
N ASP A 129 17.32 -14.48 4.09
CA ASP A 129 18.43 -13.85 4.81
C ASP A 129 18.03 -12.59 5.59
N ALA A 130 16.85 -11.99 5.32
CA ALA A 130 16.52 -10.66 5.81
C ALA A 130 15.16 -10.48 6.49
N ARG A 131 14.36 -11.55 6.61
CA ARG A 131 13.07 -11.52 7.34
C ARG A 131 13.16 -10.88 8.75
N PRO A 132 14.14 -11.21 9.60
CA PRO A 132 14.26 -10.56 10.92
C PRO A 132 14.52 -9.06 10.84
N ALA A 133 15.35 -8.62 9.89
CA ALA A 133 15.66 -7.20 9.69
C ALA A 133 14.44 -6.41 9.17
N LEU A 134 13.67 -6.99 8.25
CA LEU A 134 12.41 -6.40 7.78
C LEU A 134 11.38 -6.31 8.92
N SER A 135 11.22 -7.36 9.72
CA SER A 135 10.35 -7.35 10.90
C SER A 135 10.75 -6.26 11.88
N ALA A 136 12.04 -6.11 12.20
CA ALA A 136 12.52 -5.08 13.12
C ALA A 136 12.23 -3.66 12.61
N TYR A 137 12.35 -3.44 11.30
CA TYR A 137 11.98 -2.16 10.69
C TYR A 137 10.47 -1.90 10.77
N ARG A 138 9.65 -2.91 10.49
CA ARG A 138 8.18 -2.85 10.64
C ARG A 138 7.75 -2.57 12.08
N ASP A 139 8.42 -3.18 13.05
CA ASP A 139 8.17 -2.92 14.48
C ASP A 139 8.49 -1.46 14.85
N ALA A 140 9.56 -0.88 14.30
CA ALA A 140 9.89 0.53 14.48
C ALA A 140 8.82 1.47 13.90
N LEU A 141 8.25 1.13 12.73
CA LEU A 141 7.10 1.87 12.16
C LEU A 141 5.87 1.77 13.06
N SER A 142 5.57 0.57 13.58
CA SER A 142 4.47 0.30 14.52
C SER A 142 4.59 1.04 15.85
N ALA A 143 5.82 1.32 16.28
CA ALA A 143 6.10 1.93 17.57
C ALA A 143 5.85 3.45 17.59
N VAL A 144 5.68 4.09 16.42
CA VAL A 144 5.39 5.52 16.32
C VAL A 144 4.09 5.85 17.06
N SER A 145 4.16 6.82 17.98
CA SER A 145 3.00 7.28 18.73
C SER A 145 2.26 8.40 17.98
N ARG A 146 0.96 8.55 18.30
CA ARG A 146 0.12 9.67 17.84
C ARG A 146 0.77 11.03 18.01
N THR A 147 1.32 11.26 19.21
CA THR A 147 1.92 12.53 19.58
C THR A 147 3.11 12.85 18.70
N CYS A 148 3.94 11.84 18.42
CA CYS A 148 5.12 12.05 17.59
C CYS A 148 4.77 12.26 16.12
N TYR A 149 3.83 11.48 15.58
CA TYR A 149 3.32 11.69 14.23
C TYR A 149 2.72 13.10 14.05
N ALA A 150 2.01 13.60 15.07
CA ALA A 150 1.39 14.93 15.05
C ALA A 150 2.42 16.08 14.99
N ASP A 151 3.65 15.87 15.47
CA ASP A 151 4.72 16.88 15.44
C ASP A 151 5.52 16.87 14.11
N TRP A 152 5.31 15.86 13.27
CA TRP A 152 6.05 15.72 12.02
C TRP A 152 5.59 16.70 10.93
N THR A 153 6.54 17.10 10.08
CA THR A 153 6.24 17.86 8.86
C THR A 153 5.45 17.01 7.87
N ARG A 154 4.81 17.66 6.90
CA ARG A 154 4.10 16.98 5.82
C ARG A 154 5.00 15.98 5.09
N GLU A 155 6.24 16.37 4.79
CA GLU A 155 7.22 15.55 4.06
C GLU A 155 7.67 14.34 4.88
N GLN A 156 7.84 14.50 6.20
CA GLN A 156 8.15 13.39 7.10
C GLN A 156 7.02 12.37 7.13
N ARG A 157 5.76 12.82 7.21
CA ARG A 157 4.59 11.91 7.22
C ARG A 157 4.40 11.21 5.88
N LEU A 158 4.58 11.92 4.76
CA LEU A 158 4.44 11.34 3.42
C LEU A 158 5.54 10.30 3.16
N ALA A 159 6.81 10.62 3.47
CA ALA A 159 7.91 9.66 3.37
C ALA A 159 7.66 8.42 4.25
N PHE A 160 7.20 8.63 5.49
CA PHE A 160 6.84 7.55 6.42
C PHE A 160 5.80 6.60 5.81
N TRP A 161 4.71 7.12 5.25
CA TRP A 161 3.65 6.28 4.69
C TRP A 161 4.04 5.57 3.40
N ILE A 162 4.79 6.23 2.50
CA ILE A 162 5.30 5.57 1.29
C ILE A 162 6.20 4.40 1.67
N ASN A 163 7.13 4.60 2.62
CA ASN A 163 8.01 3.54 3.08
C ASN A 163 7.26 2.44 3.84
N THR A 164 6.22 2.80 4.60
CA THR A 164 5.37 1.83 5.31
C THR A 164 4.62 0.94 4.33
N TYR A 165 4.04 1.52 3.28
CA TYR A 165 3.39 0.76 2.21
C TYR A 165 4.38 -0.20 1.56
N ASN A 166 5.52 0.29 1.09
CA ASN A 166 6.49 -0.52 0.36
C ASN A 166 7.06 -1.66 1.20
N ALA A 167 7.39 -1.42 2.46
CA ALA A 167 7.87 -2.48 3.36
C ALA A 167 6.77 -3.51 3.66
N SER A 168 5.52 -3.07 3.80
CA SER A 168 4.38 -3.97 4.01
C SER A 168 4.05 -4.80 2.77
N ALA A 169 4.19 -4.23 1.57
CA ALA A 169 4.02 -4.95 0.31
C ALA A 169 5.10 -6.02 0.13
N VAL A 170 6.35 -5.71 0.47
CA VAL A 170 7.44 -6.70 0.45
C VAL A 170 7.17 -7.81 1.47
N GLU A 171 6.80 -7.48 2.70
CA GLU A 171 6.45 -8.49 3.71
C GLU A 171 5.32 -9.41 3.22
N LEU A 172 4.25 -8.85 2.66
CA LEU A 172 3.11 -9.62 2.17
C LEU A 172 3.53 -10.66 1.10
N VAL A 173 4.42 -10.27 0.20
CA VAL A 173 5.02 -11.20 -0.78
C VAL A 173 5.83 -12.28 -0.06
N LEU A 174 6.67 -11.91 0.91
CA LEU A 174 7.51 -12.87 1.64
C LEU A 174 6.66 -13.87 2.44
N GLU A 175 5.53 -13.45 3.01
CA GLU A 175 4.58 -14.32 3.73
C GLU A 175 3.99 -15.42 2.83
N HIS A 176 3.89 -15.17 1.53
CA HIS A 176 3.34 -16.08 0.53
C HIS A 176 4.39 -16.69 -0.40
N TYR A 177 5.68 -16.42 -0.17
CA TYR A 177 6.75 -16.85 -1.06
C TYR A 177 6.99 -18.38 -0.96
N PRO A 178 7.16 -19.10 -2.09
CA PRO A 178 7.16 -18.61 -3.47
C PRO A 178 5.73 -18.38 -4.02
N VAL A 179 5.51 -17.21 -4.62
CA VAL A 179 4.24 -16.84 -5.27
C VAL A 179 4.50 -16.35 -6.70
N ARG A 180 3.62 -16.69 -7.64
CA ARG A 180 3.79 -16.33 -9.06
C ARG A 180 3.13 -15.02 -9.45
N SER A 181 2.10 -14.59 -8.71
CA SER A 181 1.33 -13.38 -9.00
C SER A 181 0.75 -12.80 -7.72
N VAL A 182 0.79 -11.48 -7.61
CA VAL A 182 0.22 -10.75 -6.45
C VAL A 182 -1.30 -10.89 -6.37
N ARG A 183 -1.97 -11.18 -7.49
CA ARG A 183 -3.41 -11.53 -7.50
C ARG A 183 -3.71 -12.81 -6.73
N ALA A 184 -2.78 -13.76 -6.68
CA ALA A 184 -2.98 -15.01 -5.95
C ALA A 184 -2.99 -14.79 -4.43
N ILE A 185 -2.47 -13.64 -3.97
CA ILE A 185 -2.51 -13.21 -2.57
C ILE A 185 -3.88 -12.60 -2.23
N GLY A 186 -4.66 -12.16 -3.23
CA GLY A 186 -5.95 -11.47 -3.03
C GLY A 186 -5.87 -9.95 -3.18
N TRP A 187 -4.69 -9.41 -3.49
CA TRP A 187 -4.48 -7.97 -3.61
C TRP A 187 -4.69 -7.45 -5.04
N VAL A 188 -5.55 -6.44 -5.20
CA VAL A 188 -5.77 -5.67 -6.44
C VAL A 188 -5.89 -4.16 -6.09
N PRO A 189 -5.23 -3.24 -6.82
CA PRO A 189 -5.41 -1.79 -6.66
C PRO A 189 -6.89 -1.43 -6.80
N GLY A 190 -7.43 -0.76 -5.78
CA GLY A 190 -8.83 -0.37 -5.72
C GLY A 190 -9.80 -1.49 -5.37
N SER A 191 -9.33 -2.71 -5.03
CA SER A 191 -10.19 -3.69 -4.36
C SER A 191 -10.13 -3.46 -2.85
N ALA A 192 -11.27 -3.14 -2.26
CA ALA A 192 -11.45 -3.16 -0.81
C ALA A 192 -11.32 -4.62 -0.31
N GLY A 193 -10.11 -5.03 0.09
CA GLY A 193 -9.85 -6.42 0.40
C GLY A 193 -8.38 -6.79 0.68
N GLU A 194 -7.77 -6.14 1.66
CA GLU A 194 -6.84 -6.69 2.67
C GLU A 194 -6.36 -5.47 3.49
N LEU A 195 -6.88 -5.36 4.71
CA LEU A 195 -7.03 -4.18 5.59
C LEU A 195 -5.74 -3.47 6.05
N SER A 196 -4.70 -3.39 5.22
CA SER A 196 -3.51 -2.59 5.53
C SER A 196 -2.90 -1.82 4.39
N LEU A 197 -2.77 -2.40 3.20
CA LEU A 197 -2.12 -1.69 2.09
C LEU A 197 -3.10 -0.71 1.43
N ASP A 198 -4.33 -1.19 1.21
CA ASP A 198 -5.41 -0.36 0.65
C ASP A 198 -5.72 0.83 1.58
N ASP A 199 -5.76 0.61 2.89
CA ASP A 199 -5.95 1.66 3.90
C ASP A 199 -4.80 2.68 3.89
N VAL A 200 -3.54 2.22 3.83
CA VAL A 200 -2.39 3.15 3.74
C VAL A 200 -2.47 4.00 2.48
N GLU A 201 -2.84 3.41 1.36
CA GLU A 201 -2.98 4.13 0.10
C GLU A 201 -4.15 5.12 0.13
N HIS A 202 -5.35 4.68 0.47
CA HIS A 202 -6.55 5.49 0.34
C HIS A 202 -6.75 6.44 1.52
N GLU A 203 -6.56 5.97 2.75
CA GLU A 203 -6.85 6.77 3.95
C GLU A 203 -5.70 7.70 4.30
N HIS A 204 -4.46 7.25 4.15
CA HIS A 204 -3.30 8.04 4.55
C HIS A 204 -2.65 8.76 3.37
N LEU A 205 -2.27 8.06 2.30
CA LEU A 205 -1.51 8.68 1.21
C LEU A 205 -2.36 9.58 0.31
N ARG A 206 -3.50 9.08 -0.19
CA ARG A 206 -4.33 9.81 -1.15
C ARG A 206 -5.11 10.94 -0.49
N LYS A 207 -5.83 10.65 0.60
CA LYS A 207 -6.68 11.64 1.28
C LYS A 207 -5.90 12.74 2.00
N GLU A 208 -4.81 12.44 2.69
CA GLU A 208 -4.10 13.45 3.50
C GLU A 208 -3.20 14.36 2.66
N PHE A 209 -2.58 13.84 1.58
CA PHE A 209 -1.49 14.57 0.91
C PHE A 209 -1.85 15.18 -0.44
N GLY A 210 -2.84 14.64 -1.17
CA GLY A 210 -3.17 15.09 -2.52
C GLY A 210 -1.95 15.04 -3.47
N GLU A 211 -1.02 14.12 -3.24
CA GLU A 211 0.22 14.00 -3.99
C GLU A 211 0.09 12.91 -5.06
N PRO A 212 -0.12 13.24 -6.35
CA PRO A 212 -0.35 12.24 -7.40
C PRO A 212 0.88 11.37 -7.70
N ARG A 213 2.10 11.84 -7.39
CA ARG A 213 3.33 11.08 -7.68
C ARG A 213 3.48 9.83 -6.80
N ILE A 214 2.69 9.69 -5.72
CA ILE A 214 2.67 8.48 -4.90
C ILE A 214 2.37 7.23 -5.72
N HIS A 215 1.56 7.34 -6.78
CA HIS A 215 1.18 6.24 -7.68
C HIS A 215 2.36 5.65 -8.46
N PHE A 216 3.52 6.34 -8.44
CA PHE A 216 4.78 5.86 -9.01
C PHE A 216 5.82 5.49 -7.94
N ALA A 217 5.48 5.70 -6.66
CA ALA A 217 6.36 5.54 -5.51
C ALA A 217 5.96 4.35 -4.63
N ILE A 218 4.69 3.97 -4.64
CA ILE A 218 4.19 2.77 -3.96
C ILE A 218 4.18 1.58 -4.92
N VAL A 219 4.75 0.47 -4.49
CA VAL A 219 4.98 -0.71 -5.33
C VAL A 219 4.20 -1.88 -4.81
N CYS A 220 3.37 -2.42 -5.68
CA CYS A 220 2.50 -3.54 -5.39
C CYS A 220 3.05 -4.90 -5.77
N ALA A 221 4.35 -4.98 -6.03
CA ALA A 221 5.07 -6.18 -6.44
C ALA A 221 4.61 -6.83 -7.76
N SER A 222 3.82 -6.14 -8.61
CA SER A 222 3.46 -6.64 -9.96
C SER A 222 4.42 -6.14 -11.05
N VAL A 223 4.53 -6.87 -12.17
CA VAL A 223 5.39 -6.49 -13.33
C VAL A 223 5.03 -5.12 -13.89
N SER A 224 3.72 -4.81 -13.97
CA SER A 224 3.25 -3.51 -14.44
C SER A 224 3.26 -2.42 -13.36
N CYS A 225 3.63 -2.74 -12.12
CA CYS A 225 3.79 -1.77 -11.05
C CYS A 225 5.04 -0.90 -11.25
N PRO A 226 5.09 0.30 -10.66
CA PRO A 226 6.30 1.11 -10.65
C PRO A 226 7.48 0.34 -10.08
N SER A 227 8.68 0.68 -10.52
CA SER A 227 9.91 0.10 -10.00
C SER A 227 10.15 0.54 -8.56
N LEU A 228 10.48 -0.40 -7.68
CA LEU A 228 10.89 -0.09 -6.32
C LEU A 228 12.28 0.55 -6.33
N ARG A 229 12.45 1.64 -5.58
CA ARG A 229 13.75 2.30 -5.44
C ARG A 229 14.70 1.43 -4.62
N SER A 230 15.98 1.55 -4.93
CA SER A 230 17.09 0.97 -4.15
C SER A 230 17.33 1.68 -2.81
N GLU A 231 16.60 2.75 -2.52
CA GLU A 231 16.74 3.54 -1.31
C GLU A 231 15.36 4.00 -0.80
N ALA A 232 15.24 4.22 0.51
CA ALA A 232 14.00 4.69 1.11
C ALA A 232 13.68 6.14 0.72
N TYR A 233 12.41 6.51 0.78
CA TYR A 233 11.99 7.90 0.67
C TYR A 233 12.37 8.67 1.93
N ARG A 234 12.95 9.86 1.79
CA ARG A 234 13.41 10.67 2.92
C ARG A 234 12.83 12.07 2.80
N ALA A 235 12.40 12.67 3.92
CA ALA A 235 11.72 13.95 3.90
C ALA A 235 12.51 15.05 3.16
N ALA A 236 13.83 15.11 3.39
CA ALA A 236 14.72 16.08 2.76
C ALA A 236 14.88 15.90 1.24
N ASP A 237 14.59 14.71 0.71
CA ASP A 237 14.79 14.34 -0.69
C ASP A 237 13.48 14.03 -1.43
N LEU A 238 12.36 14.10 -0.72
CA LEU A 238 11.10 13.47 -1.12
C LEU A 238 10.61 13.98 -2.47
N ASP A 239 10.59 15.29 -2.68
CA ASP A 239 10.12 15.91 -3.91
C ASP A 239 10.97 15.44 -5.11
N ARG A 240 12.30 15.48 -4.97
CA ARG A 240 13.24 14.99 -5.99
C ARG A 240 13.04 13.50 -6.27
N GLN A 241 12.84 12.68 -5.24
CA GLN A 241 12.64 11.23 -5.39
C GLN A 241 11.31 10.90 -6.09
N LEU A 242 10.24 11.65 -5.77
CA LEU A 242 8.94 11.50 -6.42
C LEU A 242 8.98 11.93 -7.89
N ASP A 243 9.64 13.05 -8.19
CA ASP A 243 9.83 13.53 -9.56
C ASP A 243 10.63 12.54 -10.41
N ASP A 244 11.75 12.05 -9.87
CA ASP A 244 12.59 11.06 -10.53
C ASP A 244 11.82 9.75 -10.78
N GLN A 245 11.01 9.28 -9.84
CA GLN A 245 10.12 8.13 -10.08
C GLN A 245 9.11 8.38 -11.19
N ALA A 246 8.44 9.53 -11.19
CA ALA A 246 7.44 9.85 -12.20
C ALA A 246 8.06 9.86 -13.61
N ARG A 247 9.24 10.48 -13.76
CA ARG A 247 10.00 10.47 -15.01
C ARG A 247 10.42 9.08 -15.44
N ARG A 248 10.98 8.27 -14.53
CA ARG A 248 11.38 6.88 -14.82
C ARG A 248 10.20 6.01 -15.24
N PHE A 249 9.06 6.14 -14.56
CA PHE A 249 7.85 5.39 -14.88
C PHE A 249 7.32 5.74 -16.27
N LEU A 250 7.20 7.04 -16.58
CA LEU A 250 6.73 7.52 -17.87
C LEU A 250 7.70 7.25 -19.02
N ALA A 251 9.00 7.14 -18.73
CA ALA A 251 10.02 6.78 -19.72
C ALA A 251 10.07 5.27 -20.04
N ASP A 252 9.42 4.40 -19.25
CA ASP A 252 9.43 2.96 -19.47
C ASP A 252 8.51 2.58 -20.65
N PRO A 253 9.07 2.15 -21.81
CA PRO A 253 8.28 1.86 -23.01
C PRO A 253 7.34 0.66 -22.85
N THR A 254 7.59 -0.20 -21.87
CA THR A 254 6.71 -1.32 -21.54
C THR A 254 5.44 -0.86 -20.83
N LYS A 255 5.51 0.30 -20.15
CA LYS A 255 4.42 0.87 -19.35
C LYS A 255 3.75 2.08 -20.01
N ASN A 256 4.48 2.83 -20.83
CA ASN A 256 4.01 4.06 -21.46
C ASN A 256 4.68 4.25 -22.83
N ARG A 257 3.93 4.53 -23.88
CA ARG A 257 4.49 4.75 -25.22
C ARG A 257 3.61 5.64 -26.09
N LEU A 258 4.25 6.47 -26.90
CA LEU A 258 3.60 7.31 -27.92
C LEU A 258 3.69 6.66 -29.30
N ASP A 259 2.54 6.40 -29.89
CA ASP A 259 2.39 6.07 -31.30
C ASP A 259 2.18 7.38 -32.09
N ARG A 260 3.27 7.91 -32.67
CA ARG A 260 3.25 9.19 -33.38
C ARG A 260 2.41 9.14 -34.66
N THR A 261 2.38 7.99 -35.33
CA THR A 261 1.63 7.80 -36.58
C THR A 261 0.13 7.79 -36.31
N ALA A 262 -0.29 7.06 -35.28
CA ALA A 262 -1.71 7.00 -34.89
C ALA A 262 -2.15 8.17 -33.99
N ARG A 263 -1.19 8.99 -33.51
CA ARG A 263 -1.41 10.08 -32.54
C ARG A 263 -2.04 9.58 -31.24
N THR A 264 -1.60 8.39 -30.81
CA THR A 264 -2.13 7.69 -29.64
C THR A 264 -1.06 7.52 -28.57
N PHE A 265 -1.35 8.02 -27.37
CA PHE A 265 -0.59 7.79 -26.16
C PHE A 265 -1.15 6.57 -25.44
N ARG A 266 -0.36 5.49 -25.41
CA ARG A 266 -0.70 4.29 -24.64
C ARG A 266 -0.05 4.38 -23.28
N LEU A 267 -0.86 4.58 -22.25
CA LEU A 267 -0.42 4.79 -20.88
C LEU A 267 -0.73 3.58 -20.00
N SER A 268 -0.01 3.43 -18.90
CA SER A 268 -0.31 2.40 -17.91
C SER A 268 -1.74 2.55 -17.36
N SER A 269 -2.39 1.42 -17.04
CA SER A 269 -3.69 1.40 -16.36
C SER A 269 -3.72 2.14 -15.02
N ILE A 270 -2.56 2.45 -14.41
CA ILE A 270 -2.47 3.34 -13.23
C ILE A 270 -3.12 4.71 -13.51
N PHE A 271 -2.90 5.26 -14.70
CA PHE A 271 -3.52 6.52 -15.12
C PHE A 271 -5.03 6.41 -15.35
N LYS A 272 -5.54 5.19 -15.57
CA LYS A 272 -6.98 4.91 -15.67
C LYS A 272 -7.61 4.85 -14.28
N TRP A 273 -7.02 4.09 -13.36
CA TRP A 273 -7.57 3.87 -12.03
C TRP A 273 -7.53 5.11 -11.14
N PHE A 274 -6.44 5.89 -11.25
CA PHE A 274 -6.22 7.07 -10.41
C PHE A 274 -6.30 8.38 -11.19
N ARG A 275 -7.03 8.38 -12.32
CA ARG A 275 -7.22 9.53 -13.21
C ARG A 275 -7.52 10.82 -12.45
N GLU A 276 -8.45 10.75 -11.50
CA GLU A 276 -8.92 11.90 -10.75
C GLU A 276 -7.80 12.60 -9.97
N ASP A 277 -6.85 11.84 -9.41
CA ASP A 277 -5.74 12.40 -8.64
C ASP A 277 -4.81 13.20 -9.55
N PHE A 278 -4.54 12.71 -10.76
CA PHE A 278 -3.73 13.40 -11.77
C PHE A 278 -4.42 14.65 -12.30
N GLU A 279 -5.72 14.56 -12.59
CA GLU A 279 -6.51 15.67 -13.11
C GLU A 279 -6.67 16.78 -12.09
N LYS A 280 -6.89 16.46 -10.80
CA LYS A 280 -6.89 17.46 -9.72
C LYS A 280 -5.57 18.23 -9.61
N ALA A 281 -4.44 17.55 -9.83
CA ALA A 281 -3.11 18.16 -9.71
C ALA A 281 -2.66 18.96 -10.95
N ALA A 282 -3.27 18.75 -12.11
CA ALA A 282 -2.81 19.36 -13.37
C ALA A 282 -3.90 19.92 -14.29
N GLY A 283 -5.17 19.82 -13.93
CA GLY A 283 -6.31 20.21 -14.74
C GLY A 283 -6.71 19.18 -15.80
N SER A 284 -5.76 18.36 -16.28
CA SER A 284 -6.04 17.24 -17.18
C SER A 284 -4.95 16.17 -17.10
N LEU A 285 -5.29 14.93 -17.48
CA LEU A 285 -4.31 13.84 -17.58
C LEU A 285 -3.17 14.16 -18.57
N PRO A 286 -3.41 14.65 -19.80
CA PRO A 286 -2.34 15.09 -20.70
C PRO A 286 -1.42 16.14 -20.07
N ALA A 287 -1.98 17.13 -19.36
CA ALA A 287 -1.19 18.18 -18.71
C ALA A 287 -0.32 17.63 -17.59
N PHE A 288 -0.79 16.61 -16.84
CA PHE A 288 0.04 15.92 -15.86
C PHE A 288 1.21 15.18 -16.52
N VAL A 289 0.92 14.36 -17.55
CA VAL A 289 1.92 13.56 -18.25
C VAL A 289 2.99 14.45 -18.90
N ALA A 290 2.60 15.58 -19.49
CA ALA A 290 3.49 16.54 -20.13
C ALA A 290 4.60 17.08 -19.21
N ARG A 291 4.41 17.07 -17.88
CA ARG A 291 5.42 17.52 -16.90
C ARG A 291 6.65 16.60 -16.81
N TYR A 292 6.49 15.34 -17.18
CA TYR A 292 7.46 14.27 -16.87
C TYR A 292 7.99 13.52 -18.10
N VAL A 293 7.50 13.84 -19.30
CA VAL A 293 7.99 13.30 -20.57
C VAL A 293 8.95 14.26 -21.27
N ASP A 294 9.61 13.81 -22.33
CA ASP A 294 10.49 14.68 -23.13
C ASP A 294 9.68 15.79 -23.85
N PRO A 295 10.31 16.93 -24.20
CA PRO A 295 9.62 18.06 -24.82
C PRO A 295 8.86 17.72 -26.11
N ALA A 296 9.35 16.78 -26.93
CA ALA A 296 8.67 16.42 -28.17
C ALA A 296 7.39 15.62 -27.89
N THR A 297 7.43 14.71 -26.91
CA THR A 297 6.24 13.99 -26.44
C THR A 297 5.25 14.93 -25.74
N ALA A 298 5.73 15.89 -24.94
CA ALA A 298 4.89 16.89 -24.30
C ALA A 298 4.17 17.79 -25.32
N ALA A 299 4.86 18.21 -26.39
CA ALA A 299 4.26 18.98 -27.47
C ALA A 299 3.15 18.19 -28.17
N ALA A 300 3.40 16.91 -28.49
CA ALA A 300 2.41 16.04 -29.12
C ALA A 300 1.17 15.78 -28.24
N LEU A 301 1.29 15.81 -26.91
CA LEU A 301 0.15 15.72 -25.98
C LEU A 301 -0.75 16.97 -26.01
N GLY A 302 -0.20 18.12 -26.39
CA GLY A 302 -0.92 19.39 -26.47
C GLY A 302 -1.76 19.54 -27.74
N GLU A 303 -1.65 18.62 -28.69
CA GLU A 303 -2.38 18.66 -29.95
C GLU A 303 -3.84 18.18 -29.74
N THR A 304 -4.82 18.84 -30.38
CA THR A 304 -6.26 18.72 -30.06
C THR A 304 -6.91 17.36 -30.31
N ASP A 305 -6.25 16.47 -31.04
CA ASP A 305 -6.74 15.14 -31.44
C ASP A 305 -5.86 14.00 -30.88
N ALA A 306 -4.97 14.29 -29.93
CA ALA A 306 -4.21 13.27 -29.21
C ALA A 306 -5.16 12.31 -28.46
N ARG A 307 -5.05 11.01 -28.74
CA ARG A 307 -5.85 9.97 -28.08
C ARG A 307 -5.08 9.34 -26.93
N ILE A 308 -5.76 9.04 -25.82
CA ILE A 308 -5.19 8.25 -24.73
C ILE A 308 -5.86 6.88 -24.70
N GLU A 309 -5.04 5.84 -24.80
CA GLU A 309 -5.42 4.44 -24.59
C GLU A 309 -4.68 3.90 -23.35
N PHE A 310 -5.26 2.88 -22.72
CA PHE A 310 -4.66 2.25 -21.54
C PHE A 310 -4.19 0.84 -21.86
N LEU A 311 -2.99 0.52 -21.39
CA LEU A 311 -2.39 -0.80 -21.54
C LEU A 311 -2.99 -1.81 -20.55
N ASP A 312 -3.02 -3.07 -20.97
CA ASP A 312 -3.28 -4.20 -20.08
C ASP A 312 -2.24 -4.24 -18.96
N TYR A 313 -2.65 -4.76 -17.80
CA TYR A 313 -1.84 -4.77 -16.59
C TYR A 313 -1.41 -6.19 -16.24
N ASP A 314 -0.10 -6.43 -16.22
CA ASP A 314 0.51 -7.70 -15.86
C ASP A 314 0.69 -7.82 -14.34
N TRP A 315 -0.08 -8.73 -13.76
CA TRP A 315 -0.13 -9.03 -12.33
C TRP A 315 0.93 -10.04 -11.87
N SER A 316 1.80 -10.52 -12.76
CA SER A 316 2.88 -11.42 -12.41
C SER A 316 3.85 -10.75 -11.43
N LEU A 317 4.51 -11.52 -10.57
CA LEU A 317 5.43 -10.98 -9.57
C LEU A 317 6.65 -10.30 -10.25
N ASN A 318 7.04 -9.11 -9.79
CA ASN A 318 8.14 -8.31 -10.36
C ASN A 318 9.55 -8.65 -9.82
N GLY A 319 9.83 -9.93 -9.57
CA GLY A 319 11.08 -10.34 -8.93
C GLY A 319 11.42 -11.80 -9.16
N LYS A 320 12.52 -12.24 -8.54
CA LYS A 320 12.97 -13.63 -8.51
C LYS A 320 12.90 -14.17 -7.09
#